data_AF-A0AA47P796-F1
#
_entry.id   AF-A0AA47P796-F1
#
_cell.length_a   1.000
_cell.length_b   1.000
_cell.length_c   1.000
_cell.angle_alpha   90.00
_cell.angle_beta   90.00
_cell.angle_gamma   90.00
#
_symmetry.space_group_name_H-M   'P 1'
#
loop_
_entity.id
_entity.type
_entity.pdbx_description
1 polymer ?
#
loop_
_entity_poly.entity_id
_entity_poly.type
_entity_poly.pdbx_seq_one_letter_code
_entity_poly.pdbx_strand_id
1 'polypeptide(L)'
;MQNDLRVQLAMFKRKYKVSTTADAVHALKEMPPEVRGLFDQVETLVRLLMVVPISSAEAERSFSGLRRLKTWLRSTMTQKRLNGIAVCHIHQERLDSLKKQEIAQQYVQGVERRRDVFWSFI
;
A
#
# COMPACT_ATOMS: atom_id res chain seq x y z
N MET A 1 0.40 -5.44 -27.65
CA MET A 1 0.68 -5.74 -26.23
C MET A 1 0.76 -7.24 -25.93
N GLN A 2 -0.27 -8.07 -26.17
CA GLN A 2 -0.22 -9.50 -25.80
C GLN A 2 0.87 -10.34 -26.50
N ASN A 3 1.25 -10.00 -27.73
CA ASN A 3 2.31 -10.71 -28.45
C ASN A 3 3.71 -10.41 -27.90
N ASP A 4 3.91 -9.23 -27.31
CA ASP A 4 5.23 -8.79 -26.86
C ASP A 4 5.64 -9.50 -25.57
N LEU A 5 4.77 -9.55 -24.56
CA LEU A 5 4.99 -10.33 -23.34
C LEU A 5 5.28 -11.80 -23.63
N ARG A 6 4.56 -12.43 -24.58
CA ARG A 6 4.78 -13.83 -24.94
C ARG A 6 6.17 -14.06 -25.52
N VAL A 7 6.63 -13.14 -26.37
CA VAL A 7 7.97 -13.18 -26.98
C VAL A 7 9.03 -12.95 -25.91
N GLN A 8 8.87 -11.92 -25.07
CA GLN A 8 9.78 -11.62 -23.96
C GLN A 8 9.87 -12.80 -22.97
N LEU A 9 8.75 -13.42 -22.60
CA LEU A 9 8.73 -14.60 -21.72
C LEU A 9 9.43 -15.81 -22.35
N ALA A 10 9.25 -16.04 -23.66
CA ALA A 10 9.91 -17.13 -24.36
C ALA A 10 11.44 -16.91 -24.41
N MET A 11 11.89 -15.68 -24.70
CA MET A 11 13.30 -15.30 -24.67
C MET A 11 13.88 -15.41 -23.25
N PHE A 12 13.14 -14.92 -22.25
CA PHE A 12 13.56 -14.92 -20.85
C PHE A 12 13.69 -16.34 -20.31
N LYS A 13 12.71 -17.23 -20.53
CA LYS A 13 12.78 -18.65 -20.12
C LYS A 13 13.89 -19.42 -20.83
N ARG A 14 14.19 -19.08 -22.08
CA ARG A 14 15.24 -19.75 -22.86
C ARG A 14 16.63 -19.36 -22.36
N LYS A 15 16.81 -18.10 -21.97
CA LYS A 15 18.11 -17.56 -21.51
C LYS A 15 18.35 -17.79 -20.02
N TYR A 16 17.29 -17.73 -19.21
CA TYR A 16 17.36 -17.86 -17.76
C TYR A 16 16.49 -19.03 -17.30
N LYS A 17 17.10 -20.01 -16.64
CA LYS A 17 16.36 -21.09 -15.97
C LYS A 17 15.77 -20.54 -14.67
N VAL A 18 14.54 -20.07 -14.75
CA VAL A 18 13.80 -19.47 -13.63
C VAL A 18 12.67 -20.42 -13.22
N SER A 19 12.74 -20.94 -12.01
CA SER A 19 11.68 -21.79 -11.40
C SER A 19 10.86 -21.03 -10.37
N THR A 20 11.45 -20.06 -9.67
CA THR A 20 10.76 -19.23 -8.67
C THR A 20 10.74 -17.76 -9.04
N THR A 21 9.83 -17.00 -8.42
CA THR A 21 9.78 -15.54 -8.56
C THR A 21 11.02 -14.86 -7.98
N ALA A 22 11.65 -15.45 -6.96
CA ALA A 22 12.91 -14.95 -6.39
C ALA A 22 14.05 -15.05 -7.41
N ASP A 23 14.16 -16.17 -8.13
CA ASP A 23 15.17 -16.35 -9.19
C ASP A 23 14.98 -15.33 -10.32
N ALA A 24 13.73 -15.02 -10.65
CA ALA A 24 13.39 -14.00 -11.65
C ALA A 24 13.90 -12.61 -11.23
N VAL A 25 13.73 -12.27 -9.94
CA VAL A 25 14.19 -11.00 -9.37
C VAL A 25 15.71 -10.91 -9.34
N HIS A 26 16.40 -12.00 -8.98
CA HIS A 26 17.85 -12.06 -9.03
C HIS A 26 18.38 -11.88 -10.45
N ALA A 27 17.83 -12.62 -11.42
CA ALA A 27 18.19 -12.48 -12.82
C ALA A 27 17.99 -11.04 -13.33
N LEU A 28 16.87 -10.39 -12.99
CA LEU A 28 16.60 -9.00 -13.40
C LEU A 28 17.54 -7.96 -12.73
N LYS A 29 18.05 -8.25 -11.52
CA LYS A 29 18.99 -7.37 -10.82
C LYS A 29 20.41 -7.46 -11.37
N GLU A 30 20.83 -8.63 -11.84
CA GLU A 30 22.17 -8.86 -12.40
C GLU A 30 22.31 -8.39 -13.86
N MET A 31 21.21 -8.06 -14.53
CA MET A 31 21.23 -7.60 -15.92
C MET A 31 21.72 -6.14 -16.06
N PRO A 32 22.51 -5.83 -17.11
CA PRO A 32 22.80 -4.46 -17.49
C PRO A 32 21.53 -3.73 -17.93
N PRO A 33 21.46 -2.40 -17.76
CA PRO A 33 20.23 -1.62 -17.96
C PRO A 33 19.68 -1.70 -19.39
N GLU A 34 20.55 -1.84 -20.39
CA GLU A 34 20.18 -2.02 -21.80
C GLU A 34 19.38 -3.32 -22.03
N VAL A 35 19.82 -4.42 -21.39
CA VAL A 35 19.17 -5.73 -21.53
C VAL A 35 17.89 -5.78 -20.71
N ARG A 36 17.85 -5.09 -19.57
CA ARG A 36 16.64 -4.97 -18.75
C ARG A 36 15.50 -4.27 -19.50
N GLY A 37 15.83 -3.27 -20.32
CA GLY A 37 14.86 -2.58 -21.18
C GLY A 37 14.19 -3.48 -22.22
N LEU A 38 14.81 -4.60 -22.60
CA LEU A 38 14.23 -5.59 -23.54
C LEU A 38 13.17 -6.49 -22.88
N PHE A 39 13.05 -6.46 -21.55
CA PHE A 39 12.18 -7.31 -20.75
C PHE A 39 11.25 -6.49 -19.83
N ASP A 40 10.84 -5.31 -20.28
CA ASP A 40 10.00 -4.36 -19.54
C ASP A 40 8.66 -4.96 -19.06
N GLN A 41 8.01 -5.78 -19.90
CA GLN A 41 6.75 -6.44 -19.56
C GLN A 41 6.96 -7.58 -18.56
N VAL A 42 8.07 -8.31 -18.68
CA VAL A 42 8.46 -9.34 -17.72
C VAL A 42 8.79 -8.71 -16.37
N GLU A 43 9.50 -7.58 -16.35
CA GLU A 43 9.79 -6.84 -15.13
C GLU A 43 8.50 -6.35 -14.45
N THR A 44 7.57 -5.80 -15.21
CA THR A 44 6.25 -5.37 -14.71
C THR A 44 5.49 -6.56 -14.11
N LEU A 45 5.49 -7.71 -14.79
CA LEU A 45 4.86 -8.93 -14.29
C LEU A 45 5.51 -9.43 -13.00
N VAL A 46 6.83 -9.45 -12.91
CA VAL A 46 7.56 -9.86 -11.70
C VAL A 46 7.27 -8.91 -10.54
N ARG A 47 7.17 -7.60 -10.78
CA ARG A 47 6.74 -6.63 -9.75
C ARG A 47 5.33 -6.92 -9.25
N LEU A 48 4.38 -7.15 -10.16
CA LEU A 48 3.00 -7.53 -9.79
C LEU A 48 2.99 -8.82 -8.95
N LEU A 49 3.74 -9.83 -9.39
CA LEU A 49 3.88 -11.11 -8.68
C LEU A 49 4.61 -11.00 -7.34
N MET A 50 5.36 -9.93 -7.06
CA MET A 50 5.90 -9.67 -5.72
C MET A 50 4.86 -9.01 -4.82
N VAL A 51 3.99 -8.15 -5.37
CA VAL A 51 2.95 -7.44 -4.59
C VAL A 51 1.80 -8.39 -4.22
N VAL A 52 1.39 -9.28 -5.13
CA VAL A 52 0.28 -10.22 -4.91
C VAL A 52 0.48 -11.17 -3.70
N PRO A 53 1.60 -11.90 -3.53
CA PRO A 53 1.80 -12.77 -2.37
C PRO A 53 2.03 -12.01 -1.06
N ILE A 54 2.47 -10.75 -1.13
CA ILE A 54 2.55 -9.85 0.04
C ILE A 54 1.15 -9.37 0.48
N SER A 55 0.15 -9.37 -0.42
CA SER A 55 -1.18 -8.84 -0.15
C SER A 55 -2.01 -9.66 0.84
N SER A 56 -1.77 -10.96 0.99
CA SER A 56 -2.55 -11.78 1.95
C SER A 56 -2.35 -11.30 3.37
N ALA A 57 -1.10 -11.09 3.79
CA ALA A 57 -0.77 -10.62 5.13
C ALA A 57 -1.31 -9.20 5.41
N GLU A 58 -1.23 -8.29 4.43
CA GLU A 58 -1.76 -6.93 4.57
C GLU A 58 -3.30 -6.90 4.58
N ALA A 59 -3.96 -7.74 3.77
CA ALA A 59 -5.40 -7.90 3.79
C ALA A 59 -5.86 -8.51 5.12
N GLU A 60 -5.20 -9.55 5.62
CA GLU A 60 -5.45 -10.14 6.94
C GLU A 60 -5.27 -9.13 8.07
N ARG A 61 -4.19 -8.34 8.04
CA ARG A 61 -3.97 -7.24 8.99
C ARG A 61 -5.12 -6.23 8.93
N SER A 62 -5.56 -5.87 7.74
CA SER A 62 -6.66 -4.93 7.52
C SER A 62 -8.00 -5.46 8.03
N PHE A 63 -8.35 -6.72 7.73
CA PHE A 63 -9.57 -7.37 8.22
C PHE A 63 -9.55 -7.59 9.74
N SER A 64 -8.40 -7.98 10.30
CA SER A 64 -8.18 -8.10 11.74
C SER A 64 -8.36 -6.73 12.44
N GLY A 65 -7.79 -5.67 11.86
CA GLY A 65 -8.00 -4.29 12.30
C GLY A 65 -9.48 -3.88 12.24
N LEU A 66 -10.16 -4.14 11.14
CA LEU A 66 -11.60 -3.85 10.97
C LEU A 66 -12.45 -4.61 12.00
N ARG A 67 -12.13 -5.87 12.29
CA ARG A 67 -12.81 -6.67 13.33
C ARG A 67 -12.71 -6.00 14.71
N ARG A 68 -11.56 -5.41 15.04
CA ARG A 68 -11.35 -4.65 16.29
C ARG A 68 -12.08 -3.31 16.30
N LEU A 69 -12.18 -2.64 15.15
CA LEU A 69 -12.81 -1.32 15.03
C LEU A 69 -14.33 -1.38 14.99
N LYS A 70 -14.90 -2.36 14.28
CA LYS A 70 -16.35 -2.53 14.10
C LYS A 70 -16.90 -3.52 15.12
N THR A 71 -17.15 -3.02 16.33
CA THR A 71 -17.75 -3.80 17.42
C THR A 71 -19.26 -3.57 17.51
N TRP A 72 -19.97 -4.46 18.23
CA TRP A 72 -21.42 -4.36 18.44
C TRP A 72 -21.84 -3.03 19.06
N LEU A 73 -21.06 -2.53 20.03
CA LEU A 73 -21.27 -1.22 20.68
C LEU A 73 -21.04 -0.02 19.74
N ARG A 74 -20.37 -0.22 18.59
CA ARG A 74 -20.10 0.81 17.57
C ARG A 74 -20.87 0.54 16.28
N SER A 75 -22.04 -0.10 16.38
CA SER A 75 -22.87 -0.50 15.25
C SER A 75 -23.46 0.67 14.45
N THR A 76 -23.63 1.84 15.07
CA THR A 76 -24.23 3.04 14.45
C THR A 76 -23.23 3.91 13.66
N MET A 77 -21.99 3.46 13.49
CA MET A 77 -20.96 4.26 12.82
C MET A 77 -21.15 4.29 11.30
N THR A 78 -21.09 5.49 10.71
CA THR A 78 -21.16 5.66 9.25
C THR A 78 -19.94 5.06 8.56
N GLN A 79 -20.12 4.60 7.31
CA GLN A 79 -19.02 4.04 6.52
C GLN A 79 -17.88 5.04 6.31
N LYS A 80 -18.20 6.33 6.11
CA LYS A 80 -17.20 7.40 6.00
C LYS A 80 -16.30 7.46 7.23
N ARG A 81 -16.89 7.39 8.44
CA ARG A 81 -16.13 7.39 9.69
C ARG A 81 -15.35 6.09 9.88
N LEU A 82 -15.93 4.94 9.52
CA LEU A 82 -15.26 3.63 9.59
C LEU A 82 -14.01 3.59 8.73
N ASN A 83 -14.12 4.00 7.47
CA ASN A 83 -12.99 4.00 6.55
C ASN A 83 -11.89 4.93 7.03
N GLY A 84 -12.23 6.12 7.53
CA GLY A 84 -11.24 7.05 8.09
C GLY A 84 -10.47 6.46 9.28
N ILE A 85 -11.18 5.85 10.23
CA ILE A 85 -10.53 5.22 11.41
C ILE A 85 -9.72 3.97 11.00
N ALA A 86 -10.20 3.20 10.04
CA ALA A 86 -9.49 2.01 9.53
C ALA A 86 -8.13 2.39 8.94
N VAL A 87 -8.08 3.44 8.12
CA VAL A 87 -6.82 3.96 7.55
C VAL A 87 -5.86 4.41 8.66
N CYS A 88 -6.35 5.14 9.66
CA CYS A 88 -5.53 5.56 10.80
C CYS A 88 -5.00 4.37 11.61
N HIS A 89 -5.81 3.31 11.80
CA HIS A 89 -5.41 2.13 12.57
C HIS A 89 -4.38 1.27 11.82
N ILE A 90 -4.56 1.08 10.51
CA ILE A 90 -3.63 0.28 9.68
C ILE A 90 -2.28 0.99 9.53
N HIS A 91 -2.29 2.31 9.38
CA HIS A 91 -1.08 3.12 9.18
C HIS A 91 -0.68 3.92 10.43
N GLN A 92 -0.81 3.31 11.61
CA GLN A 92 -0.50 3.95 12.89
C GLN A 92 0.92 4.53 12.97
N GLU A 93 1.93 3.84 12.41
CA GLU A 93 3.32 4.31 12.41
C GLU A 93 3.49 5.64 11.65
N ARG A 94 2.77 5.78 10.52
CA ARG A 94 2.74 7.03 9.77
C ARG A 94 1.94 8.11 10.49
N LEU A 95 0.94 7.73 11.28
CA LEU A 95 0.16 8.67 12.08
C LEU A 95 0.98 9.19 13.28
N ASP A 96 1.85 8.35 13.84
CA ASP A 96 2.70 8.72 14.97
C ASP A 96 3.87 9.63 14.56
N SER A 97 4.31 9.55 13.31
CA SER A 97 5.28 10.51 12.76
C SER A 97 4.69 11.90 12.46
N LEU A 98 3.36 12.04 12.44
CA LEU A 98 2.71 13.32 12.22
C LEU A 98 2.64 14.16 13.50
N LYS A 99 2.84 15.46 13.36
CA LYS A 99 2.66 16.43 14.45
C LYS A 99 1.17 16.65 14.73
N LYS A 100 0.63 15.88 15.67
CA LYS A 100 -0.79 15.88 16.07
C LYS A 100 -1.30 17.28 16.48
N GLN A 101 -0.42 18.12 17.06
CA GLN A 101 -0.73 19.50 17.45
C GLN A 101 -1.03 20.40 16.23
N GLU A 102 -0.24 20.31 15.16
CA GLU A 102 -0.45 21.11 13.95
C GLU A 102 -1.79 20.75 13.29
N ILE A 103 -2.12 19.45 13.25
CA ILE A 103 -3.41 18.96 12.72
C ILE A 103 -4.59 19.46 13.57
N ALA A 104 -4.45 19.42 14.91
CA ALA A 104 -5.48 19.94 15.81
C ALA A 104 -5.68 21.45 15.61
N GLN A 105 -4.60 22.21 15.47
CA GLN A 105 -4.66 23.65 15.23
C GLN A 105 -5.34 23.97 13.90
N GLN A 106 -5.02 23.26 12.82
CA GLN A 106 -5.71 23.40 11.52
C GLN A 106 -7.21 23.10 11.64
N TYR A 107 -7.58 22.04 12.37
CA TYR A 107 -8.98 21.67 12.59
C TYR A 107 -9.77 22.76 13.34
N VAL A 108 -9.15 23.40 14.33
CA VAL A 108 -9.72 24.50 15.11
C VAL A 108 -9.84 25.78 14.27
N GLN A 109 -8.82 26.11 13.47
CA GLN A 109 -8.83 27.29 12.60
C GLN A 109 -9.92 27.26 11.51
N GLY A 110 -10.28 26.05 11.04
CA GLY A 110 -11.23 25.87 9.94
C GLY A 110 -12.68 26.26 10.22
N VAL A 111 -13.07 26.49 11.49
CA VAL A 111 -14.41 26.99 11.85
C VAL A 111 -14.28 27.95 13.03
N GLU A 112 -14.83 29.15 12.92
CA GLU A 112 -14.72 30.19 13.96
C GLU A 112 -15.26 29.73 15.32
N ARG A 113 -16.45 29.10 15.34
CA ARG A 113 -17.04 28.50 16.55
C ARG A 113 -16.15 27.44 17.22
N ARG A 114 -15.26 26.76 16.47
CA ARG A 114 -14.33 25.79 17.05
C ARG A 114 -13.21 26.47 17.82
N ARG A 115 -12.85 27.71 17.47
CA ARG A 115 -11.89 28.48 18.26
C ARG A 115 -12.45 28.71 19.66
N ASP A 116 -13.69 29.18 19.75
CA ASP A 116 -14.32 29.47 21.05
C ASP A 116 -14.46 28.22 21.94
N VAL A 117 -14.74 27.06 21.34
CA VAL A 117 -14.95 25.79 22.07
C VAL A 117 -13.64 25.10 22.46
N PHE A 118 -12.64 25.10 21.57
CA PHE A 118 -11.37 24.40 21.76
C PHE A 118 -10.23 25.36 22.16
N TRP A 119 -10.59 26.54 22.66
CA TRP A 119 -9.75 27.71 22.95
C TRP A 119 -8.27 27.35 23.12
N SER A 120 -7.52 27.63 22.04
CA SER A 120 -6.17 27.15 21.71
C SER A 120 -5.74 25.85 22.40
N PHE A 121 -5.61 24.76 21.64
CA PHE A 121 -4.65 23.72 21.98
C PHE A 121 -3.24 24.33 21.89
N ILE A 122 -2.84 25.02 22.96
CA ILE A 122 -1.55 25.48 23.49
C ILE A 122 -1.90 26.49 24.58
#